data_AF-A0A1F2YFD1-F1
#
_entry.id   AF-A0A1F2YFD1-F1
#
_cell.length_a   1.000
_cell.length_b   1.000
_cell.length_c   1.000
_cell.angle_alpha   90.00
_cell.angle_beta   90.00
_cell.angle_gamma   90.00
#
_symmetry.space_group_name_H-M   'P 1'
#
loop_
_entity.id
_entity.type
_entity.pdbx_description
1 polymer ?
#
loop_
_entity_poly.entity_id
_entity_poly.type
_entity_poly.pdbx_seq_one_letter_code
_entity_poly.pdbx_strand_id
1 'polypeptide(L)'
;MPGSGGQHLSVAKALYQLDFYLQTLNMPLSITDIYALAYKKKRGEHYDDRWLAALSENPDVSGSIQEPFTTHTIVETLMRTGHEPIVRALLREVRRRKITFTQAYMLGMPKRN
;
A
#
# COMPACT_ATOMS: atom_id res chain seq x y z
N MET A 1 12.99 -10.09 22.43
CA MET A 1 11.72 -9.45 22.07
C MET A 1 11.59 -9.40 20.55
N PRO A 2 10.74 -10.22 19.93
CA PRO A 2 10.49 -10.18 18.50
C PRO A 2 9.31 -9.21 18.24
N GLY A 3 9.54 -7.91 18.36
CA GLY A 3 8.44 -6.92 18.40
C GLY A 3 8.35 -6.02 17.17
N SER A 4 9.44 -5.31 16.88
CA SER A 4 9.40 -4.17 15.96
C SER A 4 9.91 -4.50 14.56
N GLY A 5 11.01 -5.26 14.46
CA GLY A 5 11.65 -5.57 13.16
C GLY A 5 10.73 -6.32 12.19
N GLY A 6 9.98 -7.31 12.69
CA GLY A 6 9.03 -8.07 11.87
C GLY A 6 7.85 -7.22 11.38
N GLN A 7 7.35 -6.28 12.19
CA GLN A 7 6.26 -5.39 11.79
C GLN A 7 6.73 -4.38 10.73
N HIS A 8 7.92 -3.81 10.89
CA HIS A 8 8.50 -2.92 9.88
C HIS A 8 8.69 -3.63 8.54
N LEU A 9 9.16 -4.88 8.55
CA LEU A 9 9.30 -5.67 7.32
C LEU A 9 7.94 -5.98 6.68
N SER A 10 6.92 -6.38 7.45
CA SER A 10 5.58 -6.63 6.91
C SER A 10 4.97 -5.37 6.27
N VAL A 11 5.17 -4.20 6.87
CA VAL A 11 4.73 -2.92 6.28
C VAL A 11 5.47 -2.63 4.98
N ALA A 12 6.78 -2.77 4.97
CA ALA A 12 7.60 -2.56 3.78
C ALA A 12 7.15 -3.46 2.61
N LYS A 13 6.94 -4.76 2.88
CA LYS A 13 6.37 -5.73 1.92
C LYS A 13 5.00 -5.28 1.42
N ALA A 14 4.08 -4.91 2.32
CA ALA A 14 2.73 -4.49 1.94
C ALA A 14 2.72 -3.22 1.06
N LEU A 15 3.60 -2.25 1.33
CA LEU A 15 3.75 -1.05 0.52
C LEU A 15 4.32 -1.37 -0.86
N TYR A 16 5.31 -2.25 -0.92
CA TYR A 16 5.92 -2.69 -2.18
C TYR A 16 4.93 -3.49 -3.04
N GLN A 17 4.20 -4.42 -2.44
CA GLN A 17 3.13 -5.18 -3.11
C GLN A 17 1.98 -4.28 -3.57
N LEU A 18 1.63 -3.24 -2.80
CA LEU A 18 0.65 -2.25 -3.22
C LEU A 18 1.13 -1.46 -4.44
N ASP A 19 2.38 -1.00 -4.43
CA ASP A 19 2.96 -0.29 -5.58
C ASP A 19 2.95 -1.16 -6.83
N PHE A 20 3.33 -2.43 -6.70
CA PHE A 20 3.24 -3.41 -7.78
C PHE A 20 1.83 -3.53 -8.37
N TYR A 21 0.78 -3.59 -7.52
CA TYR A 21 -0.60 -3.61 -8.01
C TYR A 21 -0.99 -2.32 -8.75
N LEU A 22 -0.60 -1.16 -8.21
CA LEU A 22 -0.89 0.12 -8.84
C LEU A 22 -0.25 0.19 -10.22
N GLN A 23 1.00 -0.22 -10.36
CA GLN A 23 1.71 -0.27 -11.63
C GLN A 23 1.08 -1.29 -12.59
N THR A 24 0.78 -2.50 -12.13
CA THR A 24 0.20 -3.58 -12.95
C THR A 24 -1.18 -3.20 -13.49
N LEU A 25 -1.98 -2.47 -12.71
CA LEU A 25 -3.29 -1.96 -13.12
C LEU A 25 -3.18 -0.63 -13.90
N ASN A 26 -1.96 -0.18 -14.22
CA ASN A 26 -1.66 1.09 -14.87
C ASN A 26 -2.37 2.28 -14.21
N MET A 27 -2.37 2.29 -12.87
CA MET A 27 -3.02 3.32 -12.10
C MET A 27 -2.25 4.64 -12.24
N PRO A 28 -2.97 5.78 -12.33
CA PRO A 28 -2.35 7.10 -12.49
C PRO A 28 -1.79 7.67 -11.17
N LEU A 29 -1.39 6.80 -10.24
CA LEU A 29 -0.89 7.08 -8.90
C LEU A 29 0.07 5.96 -8.47
N SER A 30 1.17 6.35 -7.83
CA SER A 30 2.16 5.47 -7.19
C SER A 30 1.92 5.32 -5.68
N ILE A 31 2.65 4.40 -5.03
CA ILE A 31 2.66 4.32 -3.56
C ILE A 31 3.17 5.61 -2.92
N THR A 32 4.14 6.28 -3.54
CA THR A 32 4.71 7.54 -3.05
C THR A 32 3.65 8.64 -3.04
N ASP A 33 2.81 8.71 -4.08
CA ASP A 33 1.70 9.67 -4.13
C ASP A 33 0.69 9.41 -2.99
N ILE A 34 0.35 8.13 -2.75
CA ILE A 34 -0.58 7.75 -1.69
C ILE A 34 0.01 8.07 -0.31
N TYR A 35 1.30 7.78 -0.11
CA TYR A 35 2.00 8.08 1.13
C TYR A 35 2.03 9.58 1.42
N ALA A 36 2.29 10.40 0.41
CA ALA A 36 2.23 11.85 0.50
C ALA A 36 0.82 12.33 0.88
N LEU A 37 -0.21 11.82 0.21
CA LEU A 37 -1.61 12.14 0.52
C LEU A 37 -2.04 11.74 1.93
N ALA A 38 -1.42 10.70 2.49
CA ALA A 38 -1.71 10.19 3.82
C ALA A 38 -0.99 11.00 4.92
N TYR A 39 0.30 11.34 4.72
CA TYR A 39 1.14 11.83 5.81
C TYR A 39 1.74 13.21 5.62
N LYS A 40 1.88 13.73 4.39
CA LYS A 40 2.61 15.00 4.14
C LYS A 40 2.05 16.16 4.94
N LYS A 41 0.73 16.35 4.90
CA LYS A 41 0.07 17.42 5.67
C LYS A 41 0.21 17.24 7.19
N LYS A 42 0.12 16.00 7.68
CA LYS A 42 0.16 15.70 9.12
C LYS A 42 1.56 15.81 9.71
N ARG A 43 2.59 15.39 8.96
CA ARG A 43 3.99 15.39 9.40
C ARG A 43 4.71 16.70 9.12
N GLY A 44 4.23 17.50 8.16
CA GLY A 44 4.81 18.81 7.86
C GLY A 44 6.29 18.69 7.51
N GLU A 45 7.14 19.41 8.25
CA GLU A 45 8.60 19.43 8.08
C GLU A 45 9.27 18.07 8.36
N HIS A 46 8.63 17.19 9.13
CA HIS A 46 9.13 15.84 9.42
C HIS A 46 8.66 14.79 8.41
N TYR A 47 8.05 15.20 7.30
CA TYR A 47 7.68 14.30 6.23
C TYR A 47 8.91 13.84 5.45
N ASP A 48 9.08 12.52 5.32
CA ASP A 48 10.08 11.90 4.46
C ASP A 48 9.50 10.64 3.81
N ASP A 49 9.59 10.55 2.49
CA ASP A 49 9.15 9.44 1.65
C ASP A 49 10.28 8.84 0.82
N ARG A 50 11.52 9.37 0.93
CA ARG A 50 12.67 8.89 0.12
C ARG A 50 12.98 7.42 0.36
N TRP A 51 12.69 6.92 1.56
CA TRP A 51 12.85 5.52 1.91
C TRP A 51 11.96 4.57 1.09
N LEU A 52 10.84 5.06 0.52
CA LEU A 52 9.98 4.24 -0.34
C LEU A 52 10.71 3.81 -1.62
N ALA A 53 11.58 4.66 -2.17
CA ALA A 53 12.37 4.35 -3.36
C ALA A 53 13.41 3.25 -3.10
N ALA A 54 13.86 3.10 -1.85
CA ALA A 54 14.83 2.09 -1.44
C ALA A 54 14.18 0.75 -1.03
N LEU A 55 12.85 0.61 -1.10
CA LEU A 55 12.18 -0.62 -0.68
C LEU A 55 12.64 -1.85 -1.46
N SER A 56 12.89 -1.71 -2.77
CA SER A 56 13.34 -2.80 -3.63
C SER A 56 14.78 -3.25 -3.33
N GLU A 57 15.58 -2.42 -2.67
CA GLU A 57 16.97 -2.75 -2.30
C GLU A 57 17.02 -3.81 -1.20
N ASN A 58 15.94 -3.98 -0.43
CA ASN A 58 15.83 -5.05 0.56
C ASN A 58 15.40 -6.37 -0.12
N PRO A 59 16.20 -7.45 -0.07
CA PRO A 59 15.89 -8.72 -0.71
C PRO A 59 14.58 -9.38 -0.23
N ASP A 60 14.25 -9.24 1.05
CA ASP A 60 13.00 -9.79 1.61
C ASP A 60 11.78 -9.05 1.06
N VAL A 61 11.91 -7.73 0.85
CA VAL A 61 10.84 -6.89 0.31
C VAL A 61 10.67 -7.12 -1.18
N SER A 62 11.75 -7.12 -1.96
CA SER A 62 11.67 -7.39 -3.40
C SER A 62 11.20 -8.81 -3.69
N GLY A 63 11.65 -9.80 -2.90
CA GLY A 63 11.20 -11.18 -2.98
C GLY A 63 9.72 -11.40 -2.65
N SER A 64 9.08 -10.49 -1.90
CA SER A 64 7.68 -10.66 -1.47
C SER A 64 6.66 -10.59 -2.60
N ILE A 65 7.06 -10.21 -3.83
CA ILE A 65 6.19 -10.28 -5.01
C ILE A 65 5.96 -11.73 -5.46
N GLN A 66 6.85 -12.65 -5.09
CA GLN A 66 6.69 -14.08 -5.38
C GLN A 66 5.86 -14.81 -4.30
N GLU A 67 5.65 -14.17 -3.15
CA GLU A 67 4.78 -14.69 -2.09
C GLU A 67 3.30 -14.51 -2.48
N PRO A 68 2.37 -15.38 -2.04
CA PRO A 68 0.95 -15.13 -2.24
C PRO A 68 0.48 -13.88 -1.49
N PHE A 69 -0.02 -12.89 -2.21
CA PHE A 69 -0.67 -11.71 -1.64
C PHE A 69 -1.93 -11.34 -2.42
N THR A 70 -2.83 -10.62 -1.74
CA THR A 70 -4.04 -10.05 -2.33
C THR A 70 -4.19 -8.61 -1.85
N THR A 71 -5.06 -7.84 -2.48
CA THR A 71 -5.41 -6.52 -1.94
C THR A 71 -5.91 -6.60 -0.51
N HIS A 72 -6.65 -7.66 -0.16
CA HIS A 72 -7.18 -7.85 1.18
C HIS A 72 -6.06 -7.99 2.22
N THR A 73 -5.08 -8.87 1.98
CA THR A 73 -3.95 -9.10 2.91
C THR A 73 -3.06 -7.87 3.05
N ILE A 74 -2.90 -7.10 1.97
CA ILE A 74 -2.18 -5.81 2.00
C ILE A 74 -2.92 -4.82 2.90
N VAL A 75 -4.22 -4.62 2.66
CA VAL A 75 -5.05 -3.70 3.44
C VAL A 75 -5.07 -4.12 4.91
N GLU A 76 -5.28 -5.39 5.21
CA GLU A 76 -5.25 -5.92 6.56
C GLU A 76 -3.91 -5.64 7.26
N THR A 77 -2.79 -5.89 6.57
CA THR A 77 -1.45 -5.61 7.11
C THR A 77 -1.26 -4.13 7.42
N LEU A 78 -1.68 -3.24 6.52
CA LEU A 78 -1.60 -1.79 6.74
C LEU A 78 -2.50 -1.34 7.90
N MET A 79 -3.73 -1.87 8.00
CA MET A 79 -4.65 -1.55 9.09
C MET A 79 -4.09 -2.00 10.45
N ARG A 80 -3.64 -3.25 10.56
CA ARG A 80 -3.11 -3.84 11.81
C ARG A 80 -1.85 -3.13 12.32
N THR A 81 -1.08 -2.51 11.43
CA THR A 81 0.20 -1.84 11.75
C THR A 81 0.05 -0.31 11.87
N GLY A 82 -1.18 0.22 11.92
CA GLY A 82 -1.43 1.66 12.11
C GLY A 82 -1.28 2.52 10.85
N HIS A 83 -1.18 1.90 9.67
CA HIS A 83 -1.07 2.56 8.36
C HIS A 83 -2.43 2.74 7.66
N GLU A 84 -3.53 2.70 8.43
CA GLU A 84 -4.88 3.04 7.96
C GLU A 84 -4.97 4.34 7.12
N PRO A 85 -4.23 5.43 7.42
CA PRO A 85 -4.25 6.63 6.59
C PRO A 85 -3.89 6.38 5.11
N ILE A 86 -3.03 5.39 4.82
CA ILE A 86 -2.67 5.00 3.45
C ILE A 86 -3.87 4.37 2.76
N VAL A 87 -4.55 3.44 3.42
CA VAL A 87 -5.76 2.78 2.89
C VAL A 87 -6.85 3.82 2.60
N ARG A 88 -7.07 4.75 3.53
CA ARG A 88 -8.04 5.84 3.35
C ARG A 88 -7.68 6.76 2.19
N ALA A 89 -6.41 7.11 2.03
CA ALA A 89 -5.92 7.91 0.91
C ALA A 89 -6.16 7.20 -0.43
N LEU A 90 -5.80 5.91 -0.53
CA LEU A 90 -6.04 5.08 -1.71
C LEU A 90 -7.53 5.05 -2.10
N LEU A 91 -8.41 4.69 -1.16
CA LEU A 91 -9.86 4.59 -1.42
C LEU A 91 -10.47 5.93 -1.85
N ARG A 92 -10.05 7.02 -1.19
CA ARG A 92 -10.49 8.38 -1.54
C ARG A 92 -10.09 8.72 -2.98
N GLU A 93 -8.87 8.39 -3.37
CA GLU A 93 -8.38 8.70 -4.71
C GLU A 93 -9.02 7.87 -5.81
N VAL A 94 -9.17 6.57 -5.59
CA VAL A 94 -9.90 5.69 -6.52
C VAL A 94 -11.31 6.21 -6.75
N ARG A 95 -12.01 6.61 -5.67
CA ARG A 95 -13.35 7.19 -5.77
C ARG A 95 -13.35 8.53 -6.50
N ARG A 96 -12.43 9.44 -6.16
CA ARG A 96 -12.31 10.77 -6.79
C ARG A 96 -12.11 10.66 -8.30
N ARG A 97 -11.31 9.69 -8.74
CA ARG A 97 -10.98 9.45 -10.15
C ARG A 97 -12.01 8.57 -10.87
N LYS A 98 -13.10 8.17 -10.21
CA LYS A 98 -14.17 7.29 -10.73
C LYS A 98 -13.62 5.99 -11.35
N ILE A 99 -12.57 5.43 -10.77
CA ILE A 99 -11.95 4.21 -11.32
C ILE A 99 -12.83 3.02 -10.93
N THR A 100 -13.65 2.56 -11.88
CA THR A 100 -14.70 1.55 -11.67
C THR A 100 -14.13 0.15 -11.47
N PHE A 101 -13.02 -0.19 -12.16
CA PHE A 101 -12.39 -1.52 -12.10
C PHE A 101 -11.75 -1.83 -10.74
N THR A 102 -11.28 -0.82 -10.01
CA THR A 102 -10.49 -1.00 -8.79
C THR A 102 -11.36 -1.40 -7.59
N GLN A 103 -12.65 -1.03 -7.56
CA GLN A 103 -13.53 -1.43 -6.46
C GLN A 103 -13.75 -2.95 -6.40
N ALA A 104 -13.87 -3.62 -7.56
CA ALA A 104 -14.06 -5.08 -7.61
C ALA A 104 -12.81 -5.85 -7.14
N TYR A 105 -11.61 -5.40 -7.54
CA TYR A 105 -10.33 -6.02 -7.18
C TYR A 105 -9.83 -5.64 -5.77
N MET A 106 -10.19 -4.47 -5.25
CA MET A 106 -9.80 -4.05 -3.88
C MET A 106 -10.75 -4.55 -2.80
N LEU A 107 -12.05 -4.69 -3.10
CA LEU A 107 -13.05 -5.15 -2.13
C LEU A 107 -13.26 -6.67 -2.15
N GLY A 108 -12.62 -7.39 -3.09
CA GLY A 108 -12.83 -8.83 -3.26
C GLY A 108 -14.32 -9.16 -3.34
N MET A 109 -15.10 -8.39 -4.10
CA MET A 109 -16.54 -8.62 -4.14
C MET A 109 -16.79 -10.03 -4.70
N PRO A 110 -17.38 -10.96 -3.91
CA PRO A 110 -17.79 -12.24 -4.45
C PRO A 110 -18.83 -11.95 -5.55
N LYS A 111 -18.71 -12.63 -6.69
CA LYS A 111 -19.76 -12.65 -7.71
C LYS A 111 -21.09 -12.93 -7.01
N ARG A 112 -22.00 -11.96 -7.03
CA ARG A 112 -23.42 -12.23 -6.78
C ARG A 112 -23.92 -13.00 -8.00
N ASN A 113 -24.09 -14.31 -7.82
CA ASN A 113 -25.03 -15.07 -8.63
C ASN A 113 -26.45 -14.62 -8.33
#